data_AF-A0A7U4M1S8-F1
#
_entry.id   AF-A0A7U4M1S8-F1
#
_cell.length_a   1.000
_cell.length_b   1.000
_cell.length_c   1.000
_cell.angle_alpha   90.00
_cell.angle_beta   90.00
_cell.angle_gamma   90.00
#
_symmetry.space_group_name_H-M   'P 1'
#
loop_
_entity.id
_entity.type
_entity.pdbx_description
1 polymer ?
#
loop_
_entity_poly.entity_id
_entity_poly.type
_entity_poly.pdbx_seq_one_letter_code
_entity_poly.pdbx_strand_id
1 'polypeptide(L)'
;MKLLSPLFIGTSILLFTGCSTFTAQSIYNKNIVFVQGKPYLVPHGAEFSNAPVKSDVTVKDYRQAGVDCQKGYITWTSPKTAVELKKTYRTDGADAFSYAYQSAIRDRKMGCARPLSNSEYEYYKTHSGQ
;
A
#
# COMPACT_ATOMS: atom_id res chain seq x y z
N MET A 1 15.06 -69.30 29.08
CA MET A 1 13.74 -68.75 29.46
C MET A 1 13.56 -67.41 28.75
N LYS A 2 12.40 -67.23 28.11
CA LYS A 2 11.96 -66.00 27.45
C LYS A 2 11.69 -64.92 28.50
N LEU A 3 12.05 -63.67 28.23
CA LEU A 3 11.25 -62.51 28.67
C LEU A 3 11.57 -61.30 27.78
N LEU A 4 10.61 -61.02 26.90
CA LEU A 4 10.49 -59.80 26.10
C LEU A 4 10.20 -58.60 27.02
N SER A 5 10.76 -57.44 26.68
CA SER A 5 10.32 -56.13 27.18
C SER A 5 9.96 -55.26 25.97
N PRO A 6 8.88 -54.45 26.04
CA PRO A 6 8.17 -54.00 24.85
C PRO A 6 8.77 -52.76 24.18
N LEU A 7 8.57 -52.74 22.86
CA LEU A 7 8.74 -51.59 21.98
C LEU A 7 7.95 -50.37 22.48
N PHE A 8 8.61 -49.22 22.56
CA PHE A 8 7.98 -47.91 22.39
C PHE A 8 8.31 -47.42 20.97
N ILE A 9 7.45 -47.77 20.01
CA ILE A 9 7.39 -47.10 18.71
C ILE A 9 6.70 -45.77 18.95
N GLY A 10 7.48 -44.71 19.11
CA GLY A 10 6.99 -43.34 19.02
C GLY A 10 6.82 -42.95 17.56
N THR A 11 5.69 -43.30 16.96
CA THR A 11 5.30 -42.82 15.63
C THR A 11 4.84 -41.37 15.74
N SER A 12 5.78 -40.43 15.55
CA SER A 12 5.45 -39.03 15.28
C SER A 12 4.85 -38.92 13.89
N ILE A 13 3.52 -38.96 13.81
CA ILE A 13 2.77 -38.57 12.61
C ILE A 13 2.90 -37.05 12.50
N LEU A 14 3.89 -36.58 11.73
CA LEU A 14 3.95 -35.20 11.26
C LEU A 14 2.83 -35.02 10.23
N LEU A 15 1.67 -34.59 10.72
CA LEU A 15 0.62 -34.01 9.90
C LEU A 15 1.17 -32.72 9.28
N PHE A 16 1.72 -32.81 8.07
CA PHE A 16 1.83 -31.67 7.18
C PHE A 16 0.41 -31.29 6.74
N THR A 17 -0.32 -30.58 7.59
CA THR A 17 -1.47 -29.81 7.14
C THR A 17 -0.94 -28.76 6.18
N GLY A 18 -1.10 -29.01 4.89
CA GLY A 18 -0.82 -28.06 3.84
C GLY A 18 -1.55 -26.76 4.15
N CYS A 19 -0.79 -25.75 4.54
CA CYS A 19 -1.30 -24.38 4.63
C CYS A 19 -1.39 -23.86 3.21
N SER A 20 -2.43 -24.28 2.49
CA SER A 20 -2.91 -23.58 1.32
C SER A 20 -3.50 -22.26 1.80
N THR A 21 -2.64 -21.30 2.12
CA THR A 21 -3.03 -19.89 2.18
C THR A 21 -3.30 -19.43 0.75
N PHE A 22 -4.41 -19.90 0.19
CA PHE A 22 -5.22 -19.05 -0.69
C PHE A 22 -5.78 -17.94 0.20
N THR A 23 -4.94 -16.96 0.55
CA THR A 23 -5.47 -15.64 0.84
C THR A 23 -6.02 -15.15 -0.49
N ALA A 24 -7.35 -15.13 -0.60
CA ALA A 24 -8.03 -14.36 -1.62
C ALA A 24 -7.37 -12.97 -1.66
N GLN A 25 -6.57 -12.71 -2.70
CA GLN A 25 -5.97 -11.41 -2.90
C GLN A 25 -7.13 -10.42 -3.03
N SER A 26 -7.20 -9.49 -2.07
CA SER A 26 -8.13 -8.37 -2.00
C SER A 26 -8.73 -8.02 -3.35
N ILE A 27 -10.05 -8.20 -3.46
CA ILE A 27 -10.87 -7.60 -4.51
C ILE A 27 -10.45 -6.12 -4.58
N TYR A 28 -9.86 -5.72 -5.70
CA TYR A 28 -8.99 -4.55 -5.80
C TYR A 28 -9.74 -3.24 -5.53
N ASN A 29 -9.58 -2.65 -4.33
CA ASN A 29 -10.12 -1.32 -4.01
C ASN A 29 -9.19 -0.19 -4.50
N LYS A 30 -8.85 -0.22 -5.80
CA LYS A 30 -7.92 0.72 -6.44
C LYS A 30 -8.46 1.12 -7.81
N ASN A 31 -8.12 2.34 -8.24
CA ASN A 31 -8.49 2.89 -9.53
C ASN A 31 -7.24 3.16 -10.36
N ILE A 32 -7.37 3.00 -11.68
CA ILE A 32 -6.39 3.54 -12.64
C ILE A 32 -6.72 5.01 -12.88
N VAL A 33 -5.72 5.88 -12.75
CA VAL A 33 -5.83 7.30 -13.05
C VAL A 33 -4.75 7.69 -14.05
N PHE A 34 -5.06 8.64 -14.93
CA PHE A 34 -4.11 9.16 -15.91
C PHE A 34 -3.60 10.52 -15.48
N VAL A 35 -2.28 10.64 -15.33
CA VAL A 35 -1.61 11.90 -15.02
C VAL A 35 -0.55 12.14 -16.09
N GLN A 36 -0.71 13.22 -16.86
CA GLN A 36 0.16 13.57 -17.99
C GLN A 36 0.35 12.42 -18.99
N GLY A 37 -0.74 11.71 -19.32
CA GLY A 37 -0.75 10.62 -20.30
C GLY A 37 -0.18 9.29 -19.80
N LYS A 38 0.28 9.20 -18.54
CA LYS A 38 0.75 7.94 -17.94
C LYS A 38 -0.29 7.37 -16.97
N PRO A 39 -0.55 6.05 -16.99
CA PRO A 39 -1.45 5.40 -16.04
C PRO A 39 -0.75 5.15 -14.69
N TYR A 40 -1.48 5.35 -13.60
CA TYR A 40 -1.06 5.09 -12.23
C TYR A 40 -2.16 4.33 -11.50
N LEU A 41 -1.79 3.47 -10.55
CA LEU A 41 -2.73 2.77 -9.70
C LEU A 41 -2.79 3.43 -8.32
N VAL A 42 -3.96 3.98 -7.96
CA VAL A 42 -4.19 4.69 -6.68
C VAL A 42 -5.32 4.04 -5.91
N PRO A 43 -5.40 4.18 -4.57
CA PRO A 43 -6.58 3.73 -3.81
C PRO A 43 -7.86 4.37 -4.32
N HIS A 44 -8.97 3.63 -4.27
CA HIS A 44 -10.27 4.15 -4.70
C HIS A 44 -10.66 5.41 -3.89
N GLY A 45 -11.16 6.43 -4.58
CA GLY A 45 -11.56 7.69 -3.97
C GLY A 45 -10.42 8.55 -3.40
N ALA A 46 -9.15 8.15 -3.58
CA ALA A 46 -8.02 8.96 -3.14
C ALA A 46 -7.94 10.28 -3.94
N GLU A 47 -7.59 11.36 -3.24
CA GLU A 47 -7.07 12.56 -3.90
C GLU A 47 -5.63 12.27 -4.37
N PHE A 48 -5.24 12.76 -5.54
CA PHE A 48 -3.91 12.52 -6.10
C PHE A 48 -3.32 13.77 -6.76
N SER A 49 -2.00 13.82 -6.88
CA SER A 49 -1.32 14.94 -7.54
C SER A 49 -1.60 14.95 -9.05
N ASN A 50 -1.90 16.13 -9.59
CA ASN A 50 -2.14 16.34 -11.02
C ASN A 50 -0.85 16.40 -11.85
N ALA A 51 0.31 16.33 -11.19
CA ALA A 51 1.61 16.25 -11.82
C ALA A 51 2.51 15.26 -11.05
N PRO A 52 3.48 14.63 -11.73
CA PRO A 52 4.48 13.82 -11.05
C PRO A 52 5.37 14.65 -10.13
N VAL A 53 5.84 14.02 -9.07
CA VAL A 53 6.81 14.58 -8.11
C VAL A 53 8.08 14.98 -8.86
N LYS A 54 8.46 16.26 -8.72
CA LYS A 54 9.71 16.83 -9.25
C LYS A 54 10.70 17.24 -8.15
N SER A 55 10.19 17.47 -6.94
CA SER A 55 10.97 18.00 -5.82
C SER A 55 11.71 16.91 -5.06
N ASP A 56 13.01 17.09 -4.83
CA ASP A 56 13.80 16.22 -3.94
C ASP A 56 13.33 16.31 -2.49
N VAL A 57 12.77 17.45 -2.08
CA VAL A 57 12.23 17.64 -0.72
C VAL A 57 11.05 16.70 -0.50
N THR A 58 10.08 16.68 -1.42
CA THR A 58 8.94 15.76 -1.35
C THR A 58 9.40 14.30 -1.35
N VAL A 59 10.36 13.95 -2.22
CA VAL A 59 10.93 12.58 -2.22
C VAL A 59 11.55 12.24 -0.87
N LYS A 60 12.31 13.16 -0.28
CA LYS A 60 12.94 12.97 1.02
C LYS A 60 11.91 12.76 2.13
N ASP A 61 10.87 13.59 2.19
CA ASP A 61 9.84 13.52 3.24
C ASP A 61 9.15 12.14 3.25
N TYR A 62 8.71 11.68 2.07
CA TYR A 62 8.06 10.37 1.97
C TYR A 62 9.01 9.21 2.29
N ARG A 63 10.28 9.28 1.86
CA ARG A 63 11.27 8.24 2.15
C ARG A 63 11.65 8.20 3.63
N GLN A 64 11.72 9.34 4.30
CA GLN A 64 11.94 9.41 5.76
C GLN A 64 10.80 8.74 6.54
N ALA A 65 9.58 8.77 6.01
CA ALA A 65 8.43 8.06 6.55
C ALA A 65 8.32 6.58 6.11
N GLY A 66 9.34 6.03 5.42
CA GLY A 66 9.38 4.63 4.98
C GLY A 66 8.49 4.32 3.77
N VAL A 67 8.08 5.34 3.02
CA VAL A 67 7.32 5.19 1.77
C VAL A 67 8.28 5.28 0.59
N ASP A 68 8.22 4.30 -0.32
CA ASP A 68 8.94 4.39 -1.58
C ASP A 68 8.32 5.49 -2.45
N CYS A 69 9.09 6.55 -2.67
CA CYS A 69 8.69 7.68 -3.50
C CYS A 69 9.90 8.15 -4.29
N GLN A 70 9.66 8.48 -5.56
CA GLN A 70 10.70 8.88 -6.50
C GLN A 70 10.19 9.99 -7.42
N LYS A 71 11.12 10.71 -8.05
CA LYS A 71 10.75 11.65 -9.12
C LYS A 71 10.03 10.89 -10.22
N GLY A 72 8.95 11.49 -10.75
CA GLY A 72 8.09 10.85 -11.75
C GLY A 72 6.97 9.98 -11.17
N TYR A 73 6.90 9.76 -9.86
CA TYR A 73 5.73 9.16 -9.20
C TYR A 73 4.67 10.24 -8.95
N ILE A 74 3.42 9.86 -8.69
CA ILE A 74 2.40 10.79 -8.17
C ILE A 74 2.19 10.54 -6.68
N THR A 75 1.75 11.55 -5.92
CA THR A 75 1.31 11.34 -4.54
C THR A 75 -0.19 11.08 -4.50
N TRP A 76 -0.65 10.32 -3.51
CA TRP A 76 -2.06 10.13 -3.22
C TRP A 76 -2.35 10.27 -1.73
N THR A 77 -3.59 10.62 -1.41
CA THR A 77 -4.12 10.82 -0.06
C THR A 77 -5.48 10.16 0.05
N SER A 78 -5.70 9.34 1.08
CA SER A 78 -7.02 8.73 1.31
C SER A 78 -8.10 9.81 1.51
N PRO A 79 -9.35 9.58 1.08
CA PRO A 79 -10.38 10.62 1.11
C PRO A 79 -10.64 11.15 2.53
N LYS A 80 -10.66 10.28 3.55
CA LYS A 80 -10.82 10.69 4.95
C LYS A 80 -9.70 11.61 5.40
N THR A 81 -8.45 11.25 5.10
CA THR A 81 -7.27 12.04 5.48
C THR A 81 -7.19 13.35 4.73
N ALA A 82 -7.63 13.42 3.48
CA ALA A 82 -7.69 14.68 2.74
C ALA A 82 -8.62 15.70 3.43
N VAL A 83 -9.77 15.24 3.93
CA VAL A 83 -10.70 16.08 4.71
C VAL A 83 -10.08 16.48 6.04
N GLU A 84 -9.49 15.54 6.78
CA GLU A 84 -8.84 15.81 8.07
C GLU A 84 -7.72 16.84 7.96
N LEU A 85 -6.81 16.68 6.99
CA LEU A 85 -5.69 17.61 6.79
C LEU A 85 -6.16 19.01 6.39
N LYS A 86 -7.17 19.12 5.52
CA LYS A 86 -7.78 20.42 5.16
C LYS A 86 -8.39 21.11 6.38
N LYS A 87 -9.03 20.35 7.27
CA LYS A 87 -9.59 20.87 8.53
C LYS A 87 -8.48 21.31 9.48
N THR A 88 -7.47 20.46 9.73
CA THR A 88 -6.34 20.79 10.60
C THR A 88 -5.64 22.07 10.14
N TYR A 89 -5.39 22.23 8.85
CA TYR A 89 -4.78 23.48 8.35
C TYR A 89 -5.65 24.72 8.63
N ARG A 90 -6.97 24.61 8.45
CA ARG A 90 -7.90 25.73 8.63
C ARG A 90 -8.13 26.09 10.10
N THR A 91 -8.12 25.11 11.00
CA THR A 91 -8.49 25.30 12.41
C THR A 91 -7.27 25.45 13.31
N ASP A 92 -6.24 24.63 13.09
CA ASP A 92 -5.11 24.47 14.01
C ASP A 92 -3.81 25.08 13.44
N GLY A 93 -3.82 25.49 12.16
CA GLY A 93 -2.72 26.17 11.49
C GLY A 93 -1.65 25.26 10.89
N ALA A 94 -0.57 25.89 10.41
CA ALA A 94 0.45 25.25 9.59
C ALA A 94 1.32 24.22 10.35
N ASP A 95 1.61 24.46 11.64
CA ASP A 95 2.46 23.56 12.43
C ASP A 95 1.74 22.25 12.74
N ALA A 96 0.46 22.34 13.16
CA ALA A 96 -0.39 21.18 13.37
C ALA A 96 -0.61 20.39 12.07
N PHE A 97 -0.79 21.10 10.95
CA PHE A 97 -0.87 20.48 9.63
C PHE A 97 0.40 19.70 9.29
N SER A 98 1.57 20.31 9.49
CA SER A 98 2.87 19.67 9.21
C SER A 98 3.03 18.36 9.97
N TYR A 99 2.65 18.34 11.26
CA TYR A 99 2.69 17.14 12.08
C TYR A 99 1.68 16.06 11.61
N ALA A 100 0.44 16.48 11.33
CA ALA A 100 -0.61 15.58 10.84
C ALA A 100 -0.25 14.98 9.47
N TYR A 101 0.36 15.77 8.59
CA TYR A 101 0.83 15.35 7.26
C TYR A 101 1.88 14.25 7.38
N GLN A 102 2.94 14.45 8.17
CA GLN A 102 3.98 13.44 8.38
C GLN A 102 3.42 12.16 9.02
N SER A 103 2.51 12.30 9.98
CA SER A 103 1.82 11.16 10.60
C SER A 103 0.98 10.38 9.59
N ALA A 104 0.26 11.06 8.70
CA ALA A 104 -0.55 10.43 7.66
C ALA A 104 0.29 9.61 6.66
N ILE A 105 1.49 10.07 6.30
CA ILE A 105 2.41 9.30 5.44
C ILE A 105 2.86 8.02 6.16
N ARG A 106 3.30 8.14 7.41
CA ARG A 106 3.75 7.01 8.24
C ARG A 106 2.64 5.98 8.46
N ASP A 107 1.41 6.44 8.67
CA ASP A 107 0.21 5.61 8.83
C ASP A 107 -0.31 5.01 7.52
N ARG A 108 0.40 5.21 6.39
CA ARG A 108 0.00 4.74 5.05
C ARG A 108 -1.38 5.25 4.59
N LYS A 109 -1.82 6.39 5.13
CA LYS A 109 -3.02 7.13 4.67
C LYS A 109 -2.71 8.06 3.50
N MET A 110 -1.42 8.28 3.26
CA MET A 110 -0.85 8.97 2.11
C MET A 110 0.29 8.12 1.55
N GLY A 111 0.57 8.26 0.28
CA GLY A 111 1.69 7.56 -0.33
C GLY A 111 2.08 8.11 -1.70
N CYS A 112 2.98 7.39 -2.36
CA CYS A 112 3.31 7.61 -3.75
C CYS A 112 2.85 6.42 -4.61
N ALA A 113 2.55 6.68 -5.87
CA ALA A 113 2.23 5.68 -6.88
C ALA A 113 3.16 5.88 -8.08
N ARG A 114 3.81 4.80 -8.50
CA ARG A 114 4.64 4.79 -9.70
C ARG A 114 3.78 4.66 -10.97
N PRO A 115 4.27 5.11 -12.12
CA PRO A 115 3.60 4.82 -13.38
C PRO A 115 3.56 3.30 -13.62
N LEU A 116 2.45 2.83 -14.17
CA LEU A 116 2.30 1.44 -14.59
C LEU A 116 3.05 1.21 -15.90
N SER A 117 3.65 0.03 -16.03
CA SER A 117 4.08 -0.48 -17.34
C SER A 117 2.86 -0.86 -18.18
N ASN A 118 3.06 -1.09 -19.48
CA ASN A 118 1.98 -1.52 -20.37
C ASN A 118 1.35 -2.85 -19.91
N SER A 119 2.17 -3.82 -19.48
CA SER A 119 1.66 -5.11 -19.01
C SER A 119 0.85 -4.98 -17.72
N GLU A 120 1.26 -4.09 -16.82
CA GLU A 120 0.53 -3.82 -15.57
C GLU A 120 -0.77 -3.08 -15.84
N TYR A 121 -0.75 -2.11 -16.75
CA TYR A 121 -1.94 -1.40 -17.17
C TYR A 121 -2.99 -2.37 -17.75
N GLU A 122 -2.62 -3.24 -18.70
CA GLU A 122 -3.55 -4.21 -19.27
C GLU A 122 -4.06 -5.22 -18.22
N TYR A 123 -3.19 -5.64 -17.30
CA TYR A 123 -3.59 -6.47 -16.17
C TYR A 123 -4.64 -5.78 -15.29
N TYR A 124 -4.38 -4.56 -14.82
CA TYR A 124 -5.30 -3.87 -13.95
C TYR A 124 -6.56 -3.39 -14.66
N LYS A 125 -6.49 -3.04 -15.93
CA LYS A 125 -7.66 -2.66 -16.74
C LYS A 125 -8.66 -3.80 -16.85
N THR A 126 -8.18 -5.04 -16.98
CA THR A 126 -9.03 -6.23 -17.08
C THR A 126 -9.53 -6.75 -15.73
N HIS A 127 -8.82 -6.47 -14.63
CA HIS A 127 -9.12 -7.02 -13.29
C HIS A 127 -9.63 -5.98 -12.28
N SER A 128 -9.48 -4.69 -12.55
CA SER A 128 -10.04 -3.58 -11.75
C SER A 128 -11.31 -3.02 -12.41
N GLY A 129 -11.96 -3.87 -13.25
CA GLY A 129 -13.15 -3.53 -14.01
C GLY A 129 -14.26 -3.03 -13.10
N GLN A 130 -14.52 -1.73 -13.25
CA GLN A 130 -15.89 -1.23 -13.36
C GLN A 130 -16.59 -1.89 -14.55
#